data_AF-A0A972LTB9-F1
#
_entry.id   AF-A0A972LTB9-F1
#
_cell.length_a   1.000
_cell.length_b   1.000
_cell.length_c   1.000
_cell.angle_alpha   90.00
_cell.angle_beta   90.00
_cell.angle_gamma   90.00
#
_symmetry.space_group_name_H-M   'P 1'
#
loop_
_entity.id
_entity.type
_entity.pdbx_description
1 polymer ?
#
loop_
_entity_poly.entity_id
_entity_poly.type
_entity_poly.pdbx_seq_one_letter_code
_entity_poly.pdbx_strand_id
1 'polypeptide(L)'
;LRRRHSWQQKINQHVAAKPMRDRATELVGSMIVAAVVSSLLAVLGSAIVSDTFSLDLYLWMAIVATLGSWAVMIPNKLAEGRLEDQAPLRFGMLITGALVGIVACGVGQMLDLELPVSQNFGIEPWNTLAGEFFGVHSGDALSQAFRGGAVPLSLPTATAYFAFLLVILRWWRQAEYARSTRVSVWSIFACMMTAFLLTFVWWFPQPLGAVLAGMIAFTTQLSSPWMPPSKRRELAEQGV
;
A
#
# COMPACT_ATOMS: atom_id res chain seq x y z
N LEU A 1 6.68 14.69 29.35
CA LEU A 1 7.49 14.31 28.16
C LEU A 1 8.52 13.20 28.43
N ARG A 2 9.28 13.22 29.54
CA ARG A 2 10.27 12.15 29.89
C ARG A 2 9.71 10.72 29.97
N ARG A 3 8.48 10.49 30.49
CA ARG A 3 7.86 9.15 30.59
C ARG A 3 7.54 8.48 29.24
N ARG A 4 7.28 9.24 28.16
CA ARG A 4 6.98 8.65 26.83
C ARG A 4 8.22 8.07 26.18
N HIS A 5 9.37 8.70 26.39
CA HIS A 5 10.64 8.30 25.80
C HIS A 5 11.18 6.99 26.43
N SER A 6 11.05 6.84 27.76
CA SER A 6 11.51 5.62 28.46
C SER A 6 10.70 4.38 28.10
N TRP A 7 9.39 4.51 27.87
CA TRP A 7 8.53 3.39 27.47
C TRP A 7 8.76 2.95 26.02
N GLN A 8 8.91 3.90 25.08
CA GLN A 8 9.23 3.58 23.69
C GLN A 8 10.56 2.84 23.59
N GLN A 9 11.58 3.27 24.35
CA GLN A 9 12.86 2.59 24.41
C GLN A 9 12.74 1.15 24.92
N LYS A 10 11.96 0.89 25.99
CA LYS A 10 11.72 -0.47 26.49
C LYS A 10 11.02 -1.37 25.47
N ILE A 11 10.02 -0.86 24.74
CA ILE A 11 9.38 -1.62 23.66
C ILE A 11 10.37 -1.94 22.56
N ASN A 12 11.19 -0.96 22.16
CA ASN A 12 12.18 -1.14 21.12
C ASN A 12 13.23 -2.17 21.53
N GLN A 13 13.67 -2.17 22.79
CA GLN A 13 14.57 -3.20 23.33
C GLN A 13 13.92 -4.58 23.31
N HIS A 14 12.64 -4.69 23.69
CA HIS A 14 11.91 -5.96 23.65
C HIS A 14 11.73 -6.48 22.21
N VAL A 15 11.42 -5.61 21.25
CA VAL A 15 11.31 -5.95 19.83
C VAL A 15 12.69 -6.30 19.25
N ALA A 16 13.73 -5.55 19.61
CA ALA A 16 15.10 -5.80 19.17
C ALA A 16 15.64 -7.15 19.68
N ALA A 17 15.27 -7.55 20.90
CA ALA A 17 15.68 -8.81 21.50
C ALA A 17 15.00 -10.06 20.90
N LYS A 18 13.93 -9.91 20.08
CA LYS A 18 13.28 -11.05 19.43
C LYS A 18 14.22 -11.73 18.43
N PRO A 19 14.40 -13.07 18.49
CA PRO A 19 15.23 -13.79 17.54
C PRO A 19 14.66 -13.72 16.12
N MET A 20 15.53 -13.82 15.10
CA MET A 20 15.13 -13.68 13.69
C MET A 20 14.09 -14.70 13.25
N ARG A 21 14.12 -15.93 13.82
CA ARG A 21 13.16 -16.99 13.51
C ARG A 21 11.74 -16.59 13.91
N ASP A 22 11.56 -16.09 15.13
CA ASP A 22 10.25 -15.65 15.62
C ASP A 22 9.70 -14.49 14.78
N ARG A 23 10.57 -13.56 14.38
CA ARG A 23 10.18 -12.45 13.49
C ARG A 23 9.73 -12.95 12.12
N ALA A 24 10.40 -13.95 11.55
CA ALA A 24 10.02 -14.54 10.28
C ALA A 24 8.68 -15.27 10.38
N THR A 25 8.46 -16.06 11.44
CA THR A 25 7.18 -16.74 11.68
C THR A 25 6.03 -15.74 11.86
N GLU A 26 6.24 -14.67 12.62
CA GLU A 26 5.27 -13.57 12.82
C GLU A 26 4.94 -12.86 11.49
N LEU A 27 5.96 -12.63 10.66
CA LEU A 27 5.79 -12.01 9.34
C LEU A 27 5.01 -12.92 8.39
N VAL A 28 5.37 -14.20 8.28
CA VAL A 28 4.68 -15.17 7.43
C VAL A 28 3.21 -15.31 7.85
N GLY A 29 2.94 -15.39 9.16
CA GLY A 29 1.56 -15.39 9.67
C GLY A 29 0.78 -14.14 9.25
N SER A 30 1.40 -12.96 9.35
CA SER A 30 0.79 -11.70 8.93
C SER A 30 0.56 -11.64 7.41
N MET A 31 1.48 -12.20 6.61
CA MET A 31 1.36 -12.25 5.14
C MET A 31 0.21 -13.16 4.68
N ILE A 32 -0.01 -14.30 5.34
CA ILE A 32 -1.14 -15.21 5.06
C ILE A 32 -2.46 -14.51 5.36
N VAL A 33 -2.57 -13.90 6.54
CA VAL A 33 -3.78 -13.13 6.92
C VAL A 33 -4.02 -12.00 5.92
N ALA A 34 -2.96 -11.31 5.49
CA ALA A 34 -3.07 -10.26 4.50
C ALA A 34 -3.62 -10.75 3.15
N ALA A 35 -3.20 -11.94 2.68
CA ALA A 35 -3.72 -12.52 1.44
C ALA A 35 -5.23 -12.81 1.54
N VAL A 36 -5.69 -13.39 2.66
CA VAL A 36 -7.11 -13.66 2.89
C VAL A 36 -7.92 -12.36 2.95
N VAL A 37 -7.45 -11.38 3.72
CA VAL A 37 -8.14 -10.08 3.86
C VAL A 37 -8.20 -9.33 2.53
N SER A 38 -7.09 -9.29 1.77
CA SER A 38 -7.05 -8.65 0.45
C SER A 38 -7.97 -9.33 -0.55
N SER A 39 -8.07 -10.67 -0.54
CA SER A 39 -9.03 -11.40 -1.37
C SER A 39 -10.48 -11.03 -1.03
N LEU A 40 -10.84 -10.94 0.25
CA LEU A 40 -12.18 -10.49 0.65
C LEU A 40 -12.46 -9.03 0.25
N LEU A 41 -11.49 -8.15 0.46
CA LEU A 41 -11.62 -6.74 0.07
C LEU A 41 -11.68 -6.56 -1.46
N ALA A 42 -11.07 -7.45 -2.25
CA ALA A 42 -11.09 -7.35 -3.70
C ALA A 42 -12.49 -7.52 -4.28
N VAL A 43 -13.37 -8.27 -3.61
CA VAL A 43 -14.79 -8.35 -3.97
C VAL A 43 -15.43 -6.96 -3.86
N LEU A 44 -15.24 -6.30 -2.72
CA LEU A 44 -15.76 -4.95 -2.48
C LEU A 44 -15.13 -3.91 -3.40
N GLY A 45 -13.81 -3.99 -3.59
CA GLY A 45 -13.06 -3.09 -4.46
C GLY A 45 -13.53 -3.18 -5.91
N SER A 46 -13.75 -4.40 -6.42
CA SER A 46 -14.26 -4.60 -7.78
C SER A 46 -15.66 -4.02 -7.95
N ALA A 47 -16.54 -4.20 -6.95
CA ALA A 47 -17.89 -3.64 -6.97
C ALA A 47 -17.95 -2.11 -6.85
N ILE A 48 -16.93 -1.48 -6.25
CA ILE A 48 -16.81 -0.01 -6.19
C ILE A 48 -16.32 0.56 -7.51
N VAL A 49 -15.43 -0.16 -8.19
CA VAL A 49 -14.70 0.35 -9.34
C VAL A 49 -15.42 0.05 -10.67
N SER A 50 -16.17 -1.05 -10.74
CA SER A 50 -16.86 -1.51 -11.95
C SER A 50 -18.34 -1.76 -11.68
N ASP A 51 -19.19 -1.40 -12.64
CA ASP A 51 -20.64 -1.65 -12.59
C ASP A 51 -20.98 -3.14 -12.70
N THR A 52 -20.10 -3.92 -13.37
CA THR A 52 -20.26 -5.35 -13.56
C THR A 52 -19.13 -6.12 -12.87
N PHE A 53 -19.47 -7.28 -12.30
CA PHE A 53 -18.47 -8.15 -11.70
C PHE A 53 -17.62 -8.80 -12.79
N SER A 54 -16.32 -8.52 -12.77
CA SER A 54 -15.31 -9.17 -13.61
C SER A 54 -14.41 -10.03 -12.72
N LEU A 55 -14.28 -11.31 -13.07
CA LEU A 55 -13.40 -12.24 -12.37
C LEU A 55 -11.93 -11.80 -12.51
N ASP A 56 -11.56 -11.25 -13.67
CA ASP A 56 -10.20 -10.82 -13.97
C ASP A 56 -9.81 -9.61 -13.12
N LEU A 57 -10.72 -8.63 -12.98
CA LEU A 57 -10.53 -7.48 -12.11
C LEU A 57 -10.42 -7.92 -10.63
N TYR A 58 -11.28 -8.85 -10.20
CA TYR A 58 -11.22 -9.40 -8.84
C TYR A 58 -9.87 -10.07 -8.55
N LEU A 59 -9.42 -10.97 -9.43
CA LEU A 59 -8.15 -11.69 -9.27
C LEU A 59 -6.97 -10.72 -9.25
N TRP A 60 -6.98 -9.76 -10.17
CA TRP A 60 -5.95 -8.72 -10.26
C TRP A 60 -5.90 -7.87 -8.98
N MET A 61 -7.04 -7.36 -8.51
CA MET A 61 -7.10 -6.56 -7.28
C MET A 61 -6.67 -7.36 -6.04
N ALA A 62 -7.06 -8.62 -5.93
CA ALA A 62 -6.67 -9.50 -4.83
C ALA A 62 -5.15 -9.70 -4.79
N ILE A 63 -4.54 -9.99 -5.94
CA ILE A 63 -3.08 -10.19 -6.06
C ILE A 63 -2.34 -8.89 -5.75
N VAL A 64 -2.72 -7.78 -6.37
CA VAL A 64 -2.05 -6.48 -6.21
C VAL A 64 -2.16 -5.95 -4.79
N ALA A 65 -3.33 -6.04 -4.14
CA ALA A 65 -3.49 -5.63 -2.75
C ALA A 65 -2.70 -6.52 -1.77
N THR A 66 -2.64 -7.83 -2.05
CA THR A 66 -1.81 -8.77 -1.29
C THR A 66 -0.34 -8.40 -1.39
N LEU A 67 0.19 -8.27 -2.60
CA LEU A 67 1.59 -7.92 -2.83
C LEU A 67 1.92 -6.51 -2.30
N GLY A 68 1.01 -5.55 -2.46
CA GLY A 68 1.16 -4.21 -1.90
C GLY A 68 1.28 -4.23 -0.38
N SER A 69 0.48 -5.05 0.31
CA SER A 69 0.59 -5.21 1.76
C SER A 69 1.90 -5.89 2.19
N TRP A 70 2.37 -6.87 1.42
CA TRP A 70 3.65 -7.55 1.67
C TRP A 70 4.83 -6.61 1.44
N ALA A 71 4.77 -5.79 0.39
CA ALA A 71 5.75 -4.75 0.08
C ALA A 71 5.88 -3.72 1.20
N VAL A 72 4.81 -3.47 1.96
CA VAL A 72 4.87 -2.65 3.17
C VAL A 72 5.42 -3.43 4.36
N MET A 73 4.95 -4.66 4.60
CA MET A 73 5.33 -5.42 5.81
C MET A 73 6.80 -5.86 5.81
N ILE A 74 7.35 -6.28 4.67
CA ILE A 74 8.72 -6.82 4.59
C ILE A 74 9.78 -5.79 4.99
N PRO A 75 9.87 -4.59 4.38
CA PRO A 75 10.86 -3.59 4.76
C PRO A 75 10.69 -3.14 6.21
N ASN A 76 9.45 -3.02 6.68
CA ASN A 76 9.16 -2.66 8.07
C ASN A 76 9.69 -3.70 9.06
N LYS A 77 9.48 -5.00 8.78
CA LYS A 77 9.99 -6.09 9.62
C LYS A 77 11.51 -6.13 9.65
N LEU A 78 12.15 -5.88 8.51
CA LEU A 78 13.61 -5.84 8.39
C LEU A 78 14.22 -4.64 9.14
N ALA A 79 13.49 -3.53 9.22
CA ALA A 79 13.90 -2.35 9.96
C ALA A 79 13.47 -2.35 11.44
N GLU A 80 12.72 -3.35 11.91
CA GLU A 80 12.32 -3.46 13.33
C GLU A 80 13.56 -3.45 14.23
N GLY A 81 13.69 -2.40 15.04
CA GLY A 81 14.81 -2.18 15.96
C GLY A 81 15.87 -1.18 15.48
N ARG A 82 15.78 -0.65 14.26
CA ARG A 82 16.72 0.35 13.69
C ARG A 82 16.04 1.70 13.42
N LEU A 83 15.50 2.32 14.46
CA LEU A 83 14.63 3.50 14.35
C LEU A 83 15.31 4.80 13.88
N GLU A 84 16.63 4.86 13.83
CA GLU A 84 17.36 6.10 13.55
C GLU A 84 17.43 6.43 12.05
N ASP A 85 17.43 5.42 11.16
CA ASP A 85 17.62 5.64 9.72
C ASP A 85 16.32 5.46 8.92
N GLN A 86 15.68 6.59 8.56
CA GLN A 86 14.45 6.61 7.76
C GLN A 86 14.70 6.51 6.24
N ALA A 87 15.88 6.93 5.77
CA ALA A 87 16.26 6.88 4.36
C ALA A 87 16.25 5.45 3.75
N PRO A 88 16.89 4.43 4.36
CA PRO A 88 16.90 3.08 3.80
C PRO A 88 15.50 2.45 3.77
N LEU A 89 14.63 2.80 4.72
CA LEU A 89 13.23 2.38 4.73
C LEU A 89 12.46 2.92 3.53
N ARG A 90 12.58 4.24 3.24
CA ARG A 90 11.94 4.85 2.08
C ARG A 90 12.47 4.25 0.77
N PHE A 91 13.78 4.02 0.69
CA PHE A 91 14.38 3.38 -0.47
C PHE A 91 13.88 1.94 -0.67
N GLY A 92 13.76 1.15 0.41
CA GLY A 92 13.17 -0.18 0.36
C GLY A 92 11.70 -0.18 -0.07
N MET A 93 10.92 0.81 0.38
CA MET A 93 9.53 1.00 -0.06
C MET A 93 9.44 1.38 -1.55
N LEU A 94 10.36 2.21 -2.04
CA LEU A 94 10.44 2.56 -3.47
C LEU A 94 10.68 1.31 -4.33
N ILE A 95 11.67 0.48 -3.96
CA ILE A 95 12.00 -0.76 -4.68
C ILE A 95 10.83 -1.73 -4.65
N THR A 96 10.28 -2.01 -3.47
CA THR A 96 9.17 -2.95 -3.33
C THR A 96 7.90 -2.44 -4.03
N GLY A 97 7.66 -1.13 -4.05
CA GLY A 97 6.58 -0.52 -4.82
C GLY A 97 6.76 -0.67 -6.32
N ALA A 98 7.98 -0.46 -6.83
CA ALA A 98 8.30 -0.72 -8.23
C ALA A 98 8.03 -2.19 -8.61
N LEU A 99 8.46 -3.15 -7.76
CA LEU A 99 8.19 -4.57 -7.97
C LEU A 99 6.68 -4.87 -7.99
N VAL A 100 5.89 -4.28 -7.10
CA VAL A 100 4.43 -4.41 -7.11
C VAL A 100 3.85 -3.90 -8.43
N GLY A 101 4.32 -2.76 -8.94
CA GLY A 101 3.85 -2.22 -10.22
C GLY A 101 4.22 -3.10 -11.42
N ILE A 102 5.41 -3.69 -11.43
CA ILE A 102 5.83 -4.67 -12.45
C ILE A 102 4.90 -5.89 -12.43
N VAL A 103 4.67 -6.48 -11.25
CA VAL A 103 3.79 -7.64 -11.13
C VAL A 103 2.35 -7.29 -11.45
N ALA A 104 1.86 -6.11 -11.04
CA ALA A 104 0.53 -5.64 -11.37
C ALA A 104 0.33 -5.53 -12.89
N CYS A 105 1.31 -4.98 -13.61
CA CYS A 105 1.28 -4.92 -15.07
C CYS A 105 1.33 -6.34 -15.68
N GLY A 106 2.24 -7.19 -15.23
CA GLY A 106 2.36 -8.57 -15.74
C GLY A 106 1.08 -9.40 -15.55
N VAL A 107 0.47 -9.34 -14.36
CA VAL A 107 -0.79 -10.03 -14.08
C VAL A 107 -1.94 -9.43 -14.92
N GLY A 108 -1.97 -8.10 -15.08
CA GLY A 108 -2.96 -7.44 -15.93
C GLY A 108 -2.86 -7.92 -17.38
N GLN A 109 -1.65 -8.02 -17.92
CA GLN A 109 -1.41 -8.55 -19.27
C GLN A 109 -1.75 -10.05 -19.40
N MET A 110 -1.42 -10.86 -18.40
CA MET A 110 -1.75 -12.30 -18.41
C MET A 110 -3.26 -12.56 -18.39
N LEU A 111 -4.03 -11.66 -17.79
CA LEU A 111 -5.49 -11.73 -17.73
C LEU A 111 -6.18 -10.99 -18.88
N ASP A 112 -5.42 -10.37 -19.80
CA ASP A 112 -5.94 -9.46 -20.83
C ASP A 112 -6.89 -8.39 -20.25
N LEU A 113 -6.54 -7.91 -19.04
CA LEU A 113 -7.40 -7.06 -18.24
C LEU A 113 -7.25 -5.60 -18.66
N GLU A 114 -8.34 -5.03 -19.18
CA GLU A 114 -8.50 -3.59 -19.30
C GLU A 114 -9.01 -3.00 -17.98
N LEU A 115 -8.30 -2.01 -17.46
CA LEU A 115 -8.63 -1.42 -16.18
C LEU A 115 -9.75 -0.38 -16.36
N PRO A 116 -10.87 -0.51 -15.63
CA PRO A 116 -11.94 0.47 -15.68
C PRO A 116 -11.45 1.84 -15.21
N VAL A 117 -11.86 2.87 -15.94
CA VAL A 117 -11.52 4.26 -15.62
C VAL A 117 -12.77 5.13 -15.68
N SER A 118 -12.95 5.96 -14.66
CA SER A 118 -14.01 6.95 -14.65
C SER A 118 -13.57 8.23 -15.36
N GLN A 119 -14.33 8.69 -16.34
CA GLN A 119 -14.08 9.95 -17.04
C GLN A 119 -14.47 11.17 -16.19
N ASN A 120 -15.34 10.97 -15.18
CA ASN A 120 -15.83 12.05 -14.31
C ASN A 120 -15.01 12.17 -13.01
N PHE A 121 -14.07 11.26 -12.78
CA PHE A 121 -13.35 11.16 -11.51
C PHE A 121 -11.85 11.00 -11.73
N GLY A 122 -11.12 12.11 -11.70
CA GLY A 122 -9.67 12.16 -11.89
C GLY A 122 -9.25 13.20 -12.93
N ILE A 123 -8.01 13.10 -13.40
CA ILE A 123 -7.50 13.91 -14.52
C ILE A 123 -7.27 13.03 -15.75
N GLU A 124 -7.28 13.66 -16.91
CA GLU A 124 -6.97 13.01 -18.18
C GLU A 124 -5.48 12.60 -18.26
N PRO A 125 -5.14 11.49 -18.92
CA PRO A 125 -3.76 11.00 -19.01
C PRO A 125 -2.72 11.98 -19.54
N TRP A 126 -3.12 12.92 -20.39
CA TRP A 126 -2.23 13.91 -21.01
C TRP A 126 -2.02 15.17 -20.16
N ASN A 127 -2.78 15.34 -19.08
CA ASN A 127 -2.75 16.54 -18.23
C ASN A 127 -2.02 16.29 -16.90
N THR A 128 -0.90 15.57 -16.93
CA THR A 128 -0.13 15.26 -15.71
C THR A 128 1.09 16.15 -15.58
N LEU A 129 1.48 16.46 -14.34
CA LEU A 129 2.70 17.22 -14.08
C LEU A 129 3.93 16.49 -14.63
N ALA A 130 4.00 15.16 -14.56
CA ALA A 130 5.12 14.43 -15.14
C ALA A 130 5.18 14.57 -16.67
N GLY A 131 4.02 14.60 -17.34
CA GLY A 131 3.96 14.87 -18.77
C GLY A 131 4.47 16.26 -19.12
N GLU A 132 4.06 17.27 -18.36
CA GLU A 132 4.47 18.67 -18.57
C GLU A 132 5.97 18.90 -18.27
N PHE A 133 6.48 18.39 -17.15
CA PHE A 133 7.86 18.63 -16.71
C PHE A 133 8.89 17.70 -17.37
N PHE A 134 8.54 16.43 -17.63
CA PHE A 134 9.48 15.43 -18.15
C PHE A 134 9.21 15.04 -19.61
N GLY A 135 8.21 15.64 -20.26
CA GLY A 135 7.85 15.32 -21.64
C GLY A 135 7.30 13.91 -21.82
N VAL A 136 6.80 13.29 -20.74
CA VAL A 136 6.19 11.97 -20.77
C VAL A 136 4.77 12.11 -21.33
N HIS A 137 4.66 12.07 -22.66
CA HIS A 137 3.38 12.21 -23.33
C HIS A 137 2.66 10.86 -23.37
N SER A 138 1.39 10.89 -22.95
CA SER A 138 0.46 9.79 -23.16
C SER A 138 0.22 9.60 -24.66
N GLY A 139 0.56 8.42 -25.18
CA GLY A 139 0.37 8.11 -26.60
C GLY A 139 -1.10 8.05 -27.01
N ASP A 140 -1.37 8.18 -28.31
CA ASP A 140 -2.73 8.21 -28.88
C ASP A 140 -3.57 6.96 -28.52
N ALA A 141 -2.92 5.81 -28.34
CA ALA A 141 -3.60 4.59 -27.91
C ALA A 141 -4.20 4.71 -26.50
N LEU A 142 -3.49 5.35 -25.57
CA LEU A 142 -3.98 5.56 -24.20
C LEU A 142 -5.14 6.56 -24.17
N SER A 143 -5.09 7.60 -25.02
CA SER A 143 -6.16 8.59 -25.08
C SER A 143 -7.45 8.02 -25.68
N GLN A 144 -7.34 7.16 -26.69
CA GLN A 144 -8.49 6.42 -27.24
C GLN A 144 -9.07 5.44 -26.22
N ALA A 145 -8.23 4.65 -25.55
CA ALA A 145 -8.66 3.71 -24.52
C ALA A 145 -9.36 4.43 -23.35
N PHE A 146 -8.82 5.57 -22.88
CA PHE A 146 -9.44 6.37 -21.83
C PHE A 146 -10.85 6.85 -22.21
N ARG A 147 -11.05 7.27 -23.46
CA ARG A 147 -12.38 7.64 -23.98
C ARG A 147 -13.33 6.45 -24.08
N GLY A 148 -12.80 5.24 -24.22
CA GLY A 148 -13.55 3.98 -24.16
C GLY A 148 -13.95 3.54 -22.75
N GLY A 149 -13.41 4.17 -21.69
CA GLY A 149 -13.74 3.86 -20.29
C GLY A 149 -12.96 2.68 -19.70
N ALA A 150 -12.06 2.07 -20.47
CA ALA A 150 -11.16 1.02 -20.00
C ALA A 150 -9.78 1.21 -20.62
N VAL A 151 -8.72 1.07 -19.82
CA VAL A 151 -7.35 1.32 -20.27
C VAL A 151 -6.42 0.13 -20.04
N PRO A 152 -5.53 -0.19 -20.99
CA PRO A 152 -4.51 -1.19 -20.77
C PRO A 152 -3.46 -0.65 -19.78
N LEU A 153 -3.01 -1.51 -18.86
CA LEU A 153 -2.01 -1.13 -17.88
C LEU A 153 -0.60 -1.17 -18.49
N SER A 154 0.00 0.01 -18.68
CA SER A 154 1.38 0.11 -19.16
C SER A 154 2.41 -0.13 -18.03
N LEU A 155 3.52 -0.76 -18.37
CA LEU A 155 4.59 -1.10 -17.41
C LEU A 155 5.21 0.15 -16.75
N PRO A 156 5.59 1.22 -17.49
CA PRO A 156 6.14 2.42 -16.86
C PRO A 156 5.12 3.10 -15.94
N THR A 157 3.84 3.14 -16.35
CA THR A 157 2.77 3.76 -15.57
C THR A 157 2.57 3.03 -14.24
N ALA A 158 2.41 1.70 -14.28
CA ALA A 158 2.22 0.89 -13.09
C ALA A 158 3.42 0.96 -12.13
N THR A 159 4.63 0.77 -12.68
CA THR A 159 5.87 0.73 -11.89
C THR A 159 6.08 2.03 -11.12
N ALA A 160 6.00 3.17 -11.80
CA ALA A 160 6.20 4.45 -11.17
C ALA A 160 5.06 4.80 -10.20
N TYR A 161 3.80 4.54 -10.56
CA TYR A 161 2.68 4.80 -9.65
C TYR A 161 2.84 4.07 -8.31
N PHE A 162 3.10 2.76 -8.33
CA PHE A 162 3.27 1.99 -7.07
C PHE A 162 4.57 2.33 -6.34
N ALA A 163 5.67 2.62 -7.05
CA ALA A 163 6.92 3.07 -6.44
C ALA A 163 6.70 4.38 -5.66
N PHE A 164 6.07 5.37 -6.28
CA PHE A 164 5.79 6.65 -5.64
C PHE A 164 4.74 6.55 -4.54
N LEU A 165 3.71 5.72 -4.74
CA LEU A 165 2.71 5.44 -3.71
C LEU A 165 3.36 4.89 -2.43
N LEU A 166 4.31 3.97 -2.56
CA LEU A 166 5.00 3.38 -1.42
C LEU A 166 6.09 4.28 -0.80
N VAL A 167 6.73 5.17 -1.57
CA VAL A 167 7.78 6.04 -1.03
C VAL A 167 7.24 7.31 -0.34
N ILE A 168 6.16 7.90 -0.87
CA ILE A 168 5.62 9.19 -0.40
C ILE A 168 4.95 9.04 0.97
N LEU A 169 4.20 7.95 1.13
CA LEU A 169 3.41 7.69 2.32
C LEU A 169 4.28 7.06 3.42
N ARG A 170 3.96 7.41 4.67
CA ARG A 170 4.64 6.88 5.86
C ARG A 170 4.10 5.50 6.25
N TRP A 171 4.10 4.55 5.33
CA TRP A 171 3.52 3.20 5.49
C TRP A 171 4.07 2.46 6.70
N TRP A 172 5.32 2.72 7.08
CA TRP A 172 5.94 2.14 8.27
C TRP A 172 5.14 2.39 9.56
N ARG A 173 4.51 3.56 9.68
CA ARG A 173 3.67 3.89 10.85
C ARG A 173 2.43 3.00 10.95
N GLN A 174 1.96 2.43 9.84
CA GLN A 174 0.76 1.58 9.84
C GLN A 174 1.08 0.15 10.32
N ALA A 175 2.32 -0.29 10.14
CA ALA A 175 2.80 -1.60 10.58
C ALA A 175 3.48 -1.57 11.97
N GLU A 176 3.61 -0.41 12.61
CA GLU A 176 4.24 -0.27 13.93
C GLU A 176 3.48 -1.04 15.02
N TYR A 177 4.19 -1.89 15.76
CA TYR A 177 3.64 -2.68 16.86
C TYR A 177 3.00 -1.85 17.97
N ALA A 178 3.56 -0.66 18.25
CA ALA A 178 3.16 0.23 19.34
C ALA A 178 1.98 1.18 19.00
N ARG A 179 1.31 0.97 17.86
CA ARG A 179 0.20 1.83 17.40
C ARG A 179 -0.97 1.86 18.39
N SER A 180 -1.62 3.03 18.49
CA SER A 180 -2.68 3.28 19.47
C SER A 180 -3.97 2.51 19.16
N THR A 181 -4.38 2.47 17.90
CA THR A 181 -5.56 1.78 17.36
C THR A 181 -5.14 0.63 16.45
N ARG A 182 -5.98 -0.42 16.34
CA ARG A 182 -5.70 -1.55 15.46
C ARG A 182 -5.87 -1.17 13.98
N VAL A 183 -6.93 -0.43 13.67
CA VAL A 183 -7.22 0.12 12.35
C VAL A 183 -7.59 1.59 12.51
N SER A 184 -7.00 2.46 11.72
CA SER A 184 -7.24 3.90 11.69
C SER A 184 -7.89 4.30 10.38
N VAL A 185 -9.18 4.62 10.43
CA VAL A 185 -9.96 5.09 9.27
C VAL A 185 -9.33 6.34 8.67
N TRP A 186 -8.81 7.25 9.50
CA TRP A 186 -8.12 8.45 9.04
C TRP A 186 -6.86 8.14 8.23
N SER A 187 -6.07 7.15 8.68
CA SER A 187 -4.86 6.75 7.95
C SER A 187 -5.20 6.12 6.60
N ILE A 188 -6.29 5.33 6.54
CA ILE A 188 -6.78 4.73 5.29
C ILE A 188 -7.24 5.83 4.34
N PHE A 189 -8.06 6.77 4.82
CA PHE A 189 -8.51 7.90 4.03
C PHE A 189 -7.34 8.75 3.51
N ALA A 190 -6.33 9.02 4.35
CA ALA A 190 -5.12 9.74 3.93
C ALA A 190 -4.35 8.99 2.82
N CYS A 191 -4.27 7.66 2.89
CA CYS A 191 -3.69 6.83 1.83
C CYS A 191 -4.48 6.93 0.52
N MET A 192 -5.82 6.80 0.59
CA MET A 192 -6.69 6.94 -0.58
C MET A 192 -6.56 8.33 -1.21
N MET A 193 -6.55 9.38 -0.38
CA MET A 193 -6.39 10.76 -0.83
C MET A 193 -5.01 11.00 -1.46
N THR A 194 -3.94 10.46 -0.88
CA THR A 194 -2.60 10.61 -1.46
C THR A 194 -2.47 9.83 -2.77
N ALA A 195 -3.07 8.65 -2.86
CA ALA A 195 -3.15 7.89 -4.10
C ALA A 195 -3.93 8.63 -5.20
N PHE A 196 -5.03 9.29 -4.83
CA PHE A 196 -5.78 10.16 -5.73
C PHE A 196 -4.95 11.36 -6.19
N LEU A 197 -4.28 12.07 -5.25
CA LEU A 197 -3.41 13.21 -5.58
C LEU A 197 -2.20 12.79 -6.42
N LEU A 198 -1.69 11.58 -6.22
CA LEU A 198 -0.58 11.05 -7.01
C LEU A 198 -0.93 10.94 -8.49
N THR A 199 -2.19 10.69 -8.85
CA THR A 199 -2.64 10.69 -10.26
C THR A 199 -2.37 12.01 -10.97
N PHE A 200 -2.38 13.14 -10.27
CA PHE A 200 -2.06 14.45 -10.86
C PHE A 200 -0.58 14.58 -11.26
N VAL A 201 0.30 13.88 -10.54
CA VAL A 201 1.73 13.85 -10.82
C VAL A 201 2.03 12.77 -11.85
N TRP A 202 1.56 11.55 -11.59
CA TRP A 202 1.79 10.37 -12.39
C TRP A 202 0.47 9.65 -12.62
N TRP A 203 -0.02 9.70 -13.87
CA TRP A 203 -1.36 9.23 -14.17
C TRP A 203 -1.58 7.77 -13.78
N PHE A 204 -2.75 7.47 -13.22
CA PHE A 204 -3.21 6.11 -12.95
C PHE A 204 -4.75 6.09 -12.93
N PRO A 205 -5.41 5.00 -13.36
CA PRO A 205 -6.88 4.92 -13.39
C PRO A 205 -7.52 5.19 -12.04
N GLN A 206 -8.50 6.08 -12.01
CA GLN A 206 -9.31 6.41 -10.84
C GLN A 206 -10.76 5.95 -11.07
N PRO A 207 -11.47 5.46 -10.02
CA PRO A 207 -11.08 5.41 -8.60
C PRO A 207 -10.18 4.23 -8.20
N LEU A 208 -9.78 3.37 -9.15
CA LEU A 208 -9.03 2.13 -8.90
C LEU A 208 -7.79 2.34 -8.03
N GLY A 209 -6.95 3.34 -8.36
CA GLY A 209 -5.73 3.64 -7.63
C GLY A 209 -5.98 3.99 -6.15
N ALA A 210 -7.01 4.79 -5.88
CA ALA A 210 -7.40 5.16 -4.52
C ALA A 210 -7.95 3.95 -3.75
N VAL A 211 -8.80 3.13 -4.37
CA VAL A 211 -9.37 1.92 -3.76
C VAL A 211 -8.27 0.94 -3.38
N LEU A 212 -7.30 0.68 -4.26
CA LEU A 212 -6.15 -0.18 -3.97
C LEU A 212 -5.32 0.33 -2.81
N ALA A 213 -5.03 1.64 -2.75
CA ALA A 213 -4.30 2.22 -1.63
C ALA A 213 -5.05 2.05 -0.31
N GLY A 214 -6.38 2.21 -0.33
CA GLY A 214 -7.25 1.93 0.82
C GLY A 214 -7.20 0.47 1.25
N MET A 215 -7.29 -0.46 0.30
CA MET A 215 -7.18 -1.90 0.55
C MET A 215 -5.82 -2.26 1.16
N ILE A 216 -4.71 -1.81 0.56
CA ILE A 216 -3.36 -2.06 1.07
C ILE A 216 -3.21 -1.51 2.49
N ALA A 217 -3.71 -0.30 2.76
CA ALA A 217 -3.66 0.31 4.09
C ALA A 217 -4.47 -0.47 5.12
N PHE A 218 -5.70 -0.85 4.79
CA PHE A 218 -6.55 -1.64 5.68
C PHE A 218 -5.96 -3.02 5.94
N THR A 219 -5.59 -3.75 4.88
CA THR A 219 -4.99 -5.08 4.97
C THR A 219 -3.73 -5.04 5.83
N THR A 220 -2.80 -4.13 5.54
CA THR A 220 -1.56 -3.98 6.31
C THR A 220 -1.85 -3.74 7.78
N GLN A 221 -2.78 -2.83 8.09
CA GLN A 221 -3.13 -2.56 9.48
C GLN A 221 -3.77 -3.77 10.15
N LEU A 222 -4.71 -4.44 9.48
CA LEU A 222 -5.43 -5.55 10.09
C LEU A 222 -4.53 -6.78 10.34
N SER A 223 -3.62 -7.07 9.41
CA SER A 223 -2.75 -8.23 9.45
C SER A 223 -1.50 -8.04 10.30
N SER A 224 -1.00 -6.80 10.45
CA SER A 224 0.24 -6.57 11.19
C SER A 224 0.05 -6.77 12.70
N PRO A 225 1.10 -7.24 13.41
CA PRO A 225 1.07 -7.44 14.85
C PRO A 225 0.75 -6.14 15.59
N TRP A 226 -0.01 -6.26 16.68
CA TRP A 226 -0.45 -5.11 17.46
C TRP A 226 -0.30 -5.36 18.96
N MET A 227 0.20 -4.37 19.68
CA MET A 227 0.28 -4.44 21.14
C MET A 227 -1.11 -4.18 21.77
N PRO A 228 -1.69 -5.17 22.47
CA PRO A 228 -2.97 -5.00 23.15
C PRO A 228 -2.91 -3.90 24.22
N PRO A 229 -4.05 -3.24 24.55
CA PRO A 229 -4.06 -2.16 25.53
C PRO A 229 -3.75 -2.66 26.94
N SER A 230 -4.07 -3.91 27.27
CA SER A 230 -3.72 -4.57 28.53
C SER A 230 -2.20 -4.66 28.71
N LYS A 231 -1.49 -5.19 27.72
CA LYS A 231 -0.03 -5.27 27.71
C LYS A 231 0.64 -3.90 27.77
N ARG A 232 0.00 -2.86 27.20
CA ARG A 232 0.46 -1.47 27.35
C ARG A 232 0.34 -0.95 28.78
N ARG A 233 -0.75 -1.30 29.49
CA ARG A 233 -0.95 -0.93 30.90
C ARG A 233 0.05 -1.64 31.81
N GLU A 234 0.24 -2.95 31.63
CA GLU A 234 1.24 -3.74 32.38
C GLU A 234 2.66 -3.17 32.24
N LEU A 235 3.08 -2.84 31.01
CA LEU A 235 4.39 -2.23 30.77
C LEU A 235 4.51 -0.80 31.32
N ALA A 236 3.40 -0.07 31.44
CA ALA A 236 3.38 1.25 32.06
C ALA A 236 3.47 1.16 33.59
N GLU A 237 2.84 0.14 34.19
CA GLU A 237 2.88 -0.16 35.63
C GLU A 237 4.26 -0.66 36.07
N GLN A 238 4.91 -1.54 35.28
CA GLN A 238 6.30 -1.99 35.50
C GLN A 238 7.35 -0.89 35.25
N GLY A 239 6.93 0.28 34.77
CA GLY A 239 7.79 1.44 34.53
C GLY A 239 7.70 2.54 35.59
N VAL A 240 6.84 2.36 36.61
CA VAL A 240 6.74 3.17 37.84
C VAL A 240 7.57 2.51 38.93
#